data_AF-A0A7M6DNF6-F1
#
_entry.id   AF-A0A7M6DNF6-F1
#
_cell.length_a   1.000
_cell.length_b   1.000
_cell.length_c   1.000
_cell.angle_alpha   90.00
_cell.angle_beta   90.00
_cell.angle_gamma   90.00
#
_symmetry.space_group_name_H-M   'P 1'
#
loop_
_entity.id
_entity.type
_entity.pdbx_description
1 polymer ?
#
loop_
_entity_poly.entity_id
_entity_poly.type
_entity_poly.pdbx_seq_one_letter_code
_entity_poly.pdbx_strand_id
1 'polypeptide(L)'
;MANDFKTILKDFKSDILNRMDSNHEQLTKKCELIDTNISEFRQYVGNEISKLKTKTNDNENKITILETTTDHLKADILNLSKKLSSLSTEKDRLEQTLDDQINRNLRKTLIFLGIKEEENEKCSKTASKLATFLSNIDNKVNYDDVMTDIDRAHRPAGNRNDRNNNNNKDRPIFVQFTSWKSAEYYFDSLVQHNRSLKRNNTSTEVYVDHMYSPKVTARRKIASNLRKEIQERGDNAKMYVKYPAILMKYDTQAKKYLPFQEF
;
A
#
# COMPACT_ATOMS: atom_id res chain seq x y z
N MET A 1 123.95 31.45 -12.90
CA MET A 1 123.65 30.30 -12.02
C MET A 1 122.79 30.65 -10.80
N ALA A 2 123.18 31.54 -9.88
CA ALA A 2 122.32 31.87 -8.71
C ALA A 2 121.06 32.69 -9.05
N ASN A 3 121.10 33.52 -10.10
CA ASN A 3 119.92 34.25 -10.58
C ASN A 3 118.93 33.35 -11.33
N ASP A 4 119.40 32.35 -12.09
CA ASP A 4 118.53 31.45 -12.86
C ASP A 4 117.68 30.54 -11.96
N PHE A 5 118.27 30.02 -10.86
CA PHE A 5 117.55 29.14 -9.92
C PHE A 5 116.48 29.88 -9.11
N LYS A 6 116.72 31.16 -8.77
CA LYS A 6 115.70 32.02 -8.14
C LYS A 6 114.54 32.34 -9.08
N THR A 7 114.82 32.54 -10.37
CA THR A 7 113.78 32.74 -11.40
C THR A 7 112.95 31.48 -11.58
N ILE A 8 113.57 30.30 -11.70
CA ILE A 8 112.88 29.01 -11.81
C ILE A 8 111.99 28.72 -10.60
N LEU A 9 112.47 28.96 -9.36
CA LEU A 9 111.66 28.79 -8.15
C LEU A 9 110.50 29.78 -8.06
N LYS A 10 110.70 31.01 -8.55
CA LYS A 10 109.65 32.04 -8.62
C LYS A 10 108.59 31.68 -9.65
N ASP A 11 109.00 31.17 -10.82
CA ASP A 11 108.12 30.74 -11.90
C ASP A 11 107.34 29.48 -11.50
N PHE A 12 107.99 28.50 -10.87
CA PHE A 12 107.34 27.30 -10.35
C PHE A 12 106.32 27.62 -9.23
N LYS A 13 106.67 28.53 -8.32
CA LYS A 13 105.74 29.01 -7.29
C LYS A 13 104.57 29.77 -7.93
N SER A 14 104.84 30.58 -8.96
CA SER A 14 103.81 31.30 -9.72
C SER A 14 102.87 30.33 -10.43
N ASP A 15 103.38 29.26 -11.04
CA ASP A 15 102.58 28.23 -11.70
C ASP A 15 101.69 27.45 -10.73
N ILE A 16 102.21 27.10 -9.56
CA ILE A 16 101.42 26.44 -8.51
C ILE A 16 100.32 27.37 -8.01
N LEU A 17 100.65 28.64 -7.71
CA LEU A 17 99.67 29.65 -7.28
C LEU A 17 98.59 29.85 -8.35
N ASN A 18 98.97 30.00 -9.62
CA ASN A 18 98.03 30.13 -10.73
C ASN A 18 97.10 28.91 -10.87
N ARG A 19 97.61 27.69 -10.67
CA ARG A 19 96.78 26.47 -10.67
C ARG A 19 95.86 26.38 -9.46
N MET A 20 96.35 26.78 -8.28
CA MET A 20 95.54 26.83 -7.06
C MET A 20 94.43 27.88 -7.19
N ASP A 21 94.74 29.06 -7.70
CA ASP A 21 93.78 30.13 -7.96
C ASP A 21 92.74 29.69 -9.00
N SER A 22 93.17 29.04 -10.08
CA SER A 22 92.26 28.48 -11.09
C SER A 22 91.35 27.38 -10.52
N ASN A 23 91.88 26.47 -9.70
CA ASN A 23 91.08 25.44 -9.04
C ASN A 23 90.12 26.03 -8.00
N HIS A 24 90.55 27.03 -7.26
CA HIS A 24 89.72 27.75 -6.31
C HIS A 24 88.58 28.47 -7.03
N GLU A 25 88.87 29.17 -8.14
CA GLU A 25 87.87 29.81 -8.99
C GLU A 25 86.86 28.79 -9.56
N GLN A 26 87.32 27.62 -10.01
CA GLN A 26 86.44 26.54 -10.48
C GLN A 26 85.55 25.97 -9.37
N LEU A 27 86.09 25.80 -8.16
CA LEU A 27 85.33 25.35 -6.99
C LEU A 27 84.29 26.40 -6.58
N THR A 28 84.67 27.68 -6.54
CA THR A 28 83.75 28.79 -6.24
C THR A 28 82.59 28.82 -7.24
N LYS A 29 82.88 28.73 -8.56
CA LYS A 29 81.83 28.64 -9.59
C LYS A 29 80.90 27.44 -9.42
N LYS A 30 81.43 26.28 -9.02
CA LYS A 30 80.61 25.09 -8.75
C LYS A 30 79.74 25.27 -7.50
N CYS A 31 80.26 25.88 -6.44
CA CYS A 31 79.49 26.20 -5.24
C CYS A 31 78.37 27.20 -5.55
N GLU A 32 78.66 28.27 -6.29
CA GLU A 32 77.66 29.25 -6.73
C GLU A 32 76.55 28.60 -7.57
N LEU A 33 76.91 27.67 -8.47
CA LEU A 33 75.92 26.92 -9.26
C LEU A 33 75.05 26.01 -8.38
N ILE A 34 75.65 25.33 -7.40
CA ILE A 34 74.91 24.49 -6.44
C ILE A 34 73.95 25.35 -5.62
N ASP A 35 74.40 26.49 -5.10
CA ASP A 35 73.56 27.42 -4.33
C ASP A 35 72.40 27.95 -5.18
N THR A 36 72.66 28.27 -6.45
CA THR A 36 71.61 28.68 -7.41
C THR A 36 70.58 27.57 -7.59
N ASN A 37 71.03 26.33 -7.88
CA ASN A 37 70.13 25.18 -8.05
C ASN A 37 69.33 24.87 -6.78
N ILE A 38 69.95 25.00 -5.60
CA ILE A 38 69.26 24.82 -4.31
C ILE A 38 68.20 25.90 -4.12
N SER A 39 68.50 27.15 -4.46
CA SER A 39 67.55 28.26 -4.38
C SER A 39 66.35 28.04 -5.30
N GLU A 40 66.59 27.68 -6.57
CA GLU A 40 65.54 27.36 -7.53
C GLU A 40 64.69 26.17 -7.08
N PHE A 41 65.31 25.10 -6.58
CA PHE A 41 64.60 23.94 -6.06
C PHE A 41 63.74 24.31 -4.84
N ARG A 42 64.26 25.10 -3.90
CA ARG A 42 63.49 25.59 -2.74
C ARG A 42 62.30 26.43 -3.18
N GLN A 43 62.47 27.29 -4.18
CA GLN A 43 61.38 28.09 -4.72
C GLN A 43 60.31 27.21 -5.39
N TYR A 44 60.73 26.22 -6.20
CA TYR A 44 59.83 25.25 -6.81
C TYR A 44 59.03 24.48 -5.75
N VAL A 45 59.70 23.91 -4.76
CA VAL A 45 59.06 23.18 -3.65
C VAL A 45 58.11 24.10 -2.87
N GLY A 46 58.50 25.34 -2.58
CA GLY A 46 57.65 26.32 -1.90
C GLY A 46 56.37 26.63 -2.69
N ASN A 47 56.47 26.74 -4.02
CA ASN A 47 55.33 26.95 -4.91
C ASN A 47 54.38 25.73 -4.91
N GLU A 48 54.92 24.52 -5.01
CA GLU A 48 54.10 23.29 -4.97
C GLU A 48 53.44 23.07 -3.61
N ILE A 49 54.14 23.33 -2.50
CA ILE A 49 53.55 23.31 -1.15
C ILE A 49 52.39 24.31 -1.05
N SER A 50 52.56 25.51 -1.60
CA SER A 50 51.51 26.53 -1.59
C SER A 50 50.26 26.09 -2.37
N LYS A 51 50.44 25.48 -3.56
CA LYS A 51 49.34 24.90 -4.35
C LYS A 51 48.64 23.75 -3.63
N LEU A 52 49.39 22.88 -2.95
CA LEU A 52 48.82 21.79 -2.17
C LEU A 52 48.01 22.31 -0.98
N LYS A 53 48.50 23.36 -0.32
CA LYS A 53 47.81 23.99 0.81
C LYS A 53 46.47 24.61 0.39
N THR A 54 46.43 25.34 -0.73
CA THR A 54 45.17 25.90 -1.24
C THR A 54 44.17 24.81 -1.61
N LYS A 55 44.62 23.76 -2.33
CA LYS A 55 43.77 22.62 -2.68
C LYS A 55 43.24 21.87 -1.46
N THR A 56 44.03 21.74 -0.40
CA THR A 56 43.61 21.09 0.85
C THR A 56 42.51 21.90 1.53
N ASN A 57 42.68 23.21 1.64
CA ASN A 57 41.68 24.11 2.21
C ASN A 57 40.37 24.13 1.39
N ASP A 58 40.46 24.10 0.06
CA ASP A 58 39.28 24.01 -0.81
C ASP A 58 38.52 22.69 -0.61
N ASN A 59 39.24 21.59 -0.37
CA ASN A 59 38.62 20.29 -0.10
C ASN A 59 37.96 20.26 1.28
N GLU A 60 38.57 20.86 2.31
CA GLU A 60 37.98 20.98 3.65
C GLU A 60 36.66 21.76 3.62
N ASN A 61 36.60 22.85 2.84
CA ASN A 61 35.37 23.61 2.63
C ASN A 61 34.30 22.78 1.94
N LYS A 62 34.65 22.01 0.91
CA LYS A 62 33.72 21.11 0.22
C LYS A 62 33.19 20.01 1.13
N ILE A 63 34.05 19.43 1.98
CA ILE A 63 33.66 18.41 2.96
C ILE A 63 32.61 18.99 3.92
N THR A 64 32.87 20.18 4.47
CA THR A 64 31.93 20.87 5.37
C THR A 64 30.57 21.11 4.72
N ILE A 65 30.54 21.55 3.45
CA ILE A 65 29.30 21.76 2.69
C ILE A 65 28.56 20.43 2.45
N LEU A 66 29.29 19.35 2.14
CA LEU A 66 28.68 18.04 1.92
C LEU A 66 28.13 17.44 3.21
N GLU A 67 28.81 17.61 4.34
CA GLU A 67 28.35 17.15 5.66
C GLU A 67 27.06 17.87 6.07
N THR A 68 27.05 19.21 5.99
CA THR A 68 25.84 20.01 6.28
C THR A 68 24.67 19.65 5.36
N THR A 69 24.92 19.47 4.06
CA THR A 69 23.89 19.03 3.10
C THR A 69 23.37 17.63 3.45
N THR A 70 24.26 16.71 3.83
CA THR A 70 23.90 15.34 4.20
C THR A 70 23.01 15.33 5.45
N ASP A 71 23.31 16.16 6.43
CA ASP A 71 22.50 16.25 7.65
C ASP A 71 21.13 16.87 7.40
N HIS A 72 21.05 17.89 6.54
CA HIS A 72 19.76 18.42 6.07
C HIS A 72 18.93 17.36 5.35
N LEU A 73 19.54 16.61 4.42
CA LEU A 73 18.84 15.53 3.70
C LEU A 73 18.36 14.42 4.64
N LYS A 74 19.16 14.05 5.65
CA LYS A 74 18.73 13.08 6.67
C LYS A 74 17.52 13.59 7.46
N ALA A 75 17.53 14.86 7.85
CA ALA A 75 16.40 15.47 8.55
C ALA A 75 15.13 15.48 7.70
N ASP A 76 15.25 15.81 6.41
CA ASP A 76 14.13 15.81 5.47
C ASP A 76 13.57 14.40 5.23
N ILE A 77 14.43 13.40 5.06
CA ILE A 77 14.02 11.98 4.93
C ILE A 77 13.24 11.54 6.16
N LEU A 78 13.70 11.90 7.36
CA LEU A 78 13.03 11.55 8.61
C LEU A 78 11.67 12.25 8.75
N ASN A 79 11.57 13.51 8.33
CA ASN A 79 10.32 14.26 8.31
C ASN A 79 9.31 13.67 7.31
N LEU A 80 9.77 13.37 6.08
CA LEU A 80 8.95 12.73 5.05
C LEU A 80 8.45 11.36 5.49
N SER A 81 9.31 10.57 6.13
CA SER A 81 8.93 9.25 6.66
C SER A 81 7.83 9.36 7.72
N LYS A 82 7.90 10.36 8.60
CA LYS A 82 6.84 10.64 9.59
C LYS A 82 5.52 11.05 8.92
N LYS A 83 5.57 11.94 7.94
CA LYS A 83 4.38 12.37 7.18
C LYS A 83 3.75 11.20 6.41
N LEU A 84 4.56 10.34 5.80
CA LEU A 84 4.08 9.17 5.08
C LEU A 84 3.37 8.19 6.02
N SER A 85 3.93 7.96 7.21
CA SER A 85 3.31 7.11 8.23
C SER A 85 1.97 7.68 8.70
N SER A 86 1.88 9.00 8.93
CA SER A 86 0.61 9.62 9.33
C SER A 86 -0.44 9.54 8.22
N LEU A 87 -0.06 9.81 6.97
CA LEU A 87 -0.94 9.70 5.80
C LEU A 87 -1.43 8.27 5.60
N SER A 88 -0.57 7.27 5.77
CA SER A 88 -0.98 5.86 5.70
C SER A 88 -2.04 5.54 6.75
N THR A 89 -1.81 5.97 8.00
CA THR A 89 -2.76 5.75 9.10
C THR A 89 -4.10 6.44 8.84
N GLU A 90 -4.07 7.67 8.33
CA GLU A 90 -5.28 8.42 7.97
C GLU A 90 -6.04 7.79 6.82
N LYS A 91 -5.33 7.32 5.78
CA LYS A 91 -5.91 6.56 4.67
C LYS A 91 -6.65 5.32 5.18
N ASP A 92 -6.01 4.52 6.03
CA ASP A 92 -6.62 3.30 6.58
C ASP A 92 -7.89 3.62 7.38
N ARG A 93 -7.85 4.69 8.18
CA ARG A 93 -9.00 5.17 8.93
C ARG A 93 -10.14 5.62 8.01
N LEU A 94 -9.84 6.35 6.94
CA LEU A 94 -10.83 6.82 5.97
C LEU A 94 -11.45 5.65 5.20
N GLU A 95 -10.64 4.68 4.77
CA GLU A 95 -11.15 3.48 4.12
C GLU A 95 -12.07 2.66 5.03
N GLN A 96 -11.73 2.54 6.32
CA GLN A 96 -12.59 1.87 7.29
C GLN A 96 -13.90 2.63 7.50
N THR A 97 -13.82 3.95 7.67
CA THR A 97 -15.01 4.80 7.85
C THR A 97 -15.94 4.74 6.64
N LEU A 98 -15.36 4.74 5.43
CA LEU A 98 -16.10 4.63 4.18
C LEU A 98 -16.80 3.26 4.08
N ASP A 99 -16.09 2.18 4.38
CA ASP A 99 -16.67 0.83 4.35
C ASP A 99 -17.81 0.69 5.36
N ASP A 100 -17.65 1.23 6.57
CA ASP A 100 -18.69 1.25 7.60
C ASP A 100 -19.93 2.02 7.15
N GLN A 101 -19.75 3.19 6.53
CA GLN A 101 -20.87 4.00 6.01
C GLN A 101 -21.59 3.30 4.86
N ILE A 102 -20.85 2.72 3.93
CA ILE A 102 -21.40 1.93 2.82
C ILE A 102 -22.24 0.79 3.38
N ASN A 103 -21.70 0.00 4.32
CA ASN A 103 -22.41 -1.15 4.86
C ASN A 103 -23.63 -0.74 5.71
N ARG A 104 -23.57 0.36 6.48
CA ARG A 104 -24.76 0.92 7.17
C ARG A 104 -25.87 1.27 6.19
N ASN A 105 -25.53 1.85 5.04
CA ASN A 105 -26.51 2.18 4.00
C ASN A 105 -27.01 0.93 3.26
N LEU A 106 -26.14 -0.04 2.99
CA LEU A 106 -26.50 -1.29 2.32
C LEU A 106 -27.28 -2.26 3.21
N ARG A 107 -27.24 -2.12 4.54
CA ARG A 107 -27.98 -2.99 5.48
C ARG A 107 -29.49 -2.99 5.23
N LYS A 108 -30.05 -1.87 4.79
CA LYS A 108 -31.47 -1.75 4.38
C LYS A 108 -31.75 -2.28 2.97
N THR A 109 -30.75 -2.83 2.29
CA THR A 109 -30.87 -3.36 0.93
C THR A 109 -30.78 -4.88 0.94
N LEU A 110 -31.78 -5.52 0.36
CA LEU A 110 -31.82 -6.97 0.15
C LEU A 110 -31.76 -7.30 -1.35
N ILE A 111 -31.26 -8.49 -1.62
CA ILE A 111 -31.16 -9.08 -2.95
C ILE A 111 -32.01 -10.35 -2.97
N PHE A 112 -33.05 -10.36 -3.80
CA PHE A 112 -33.94 -11.50 -3.98
C PHE A 112 -33.62 -12.23 -5.29
N LEU A 113 -33.49 -13.55 -5.25
CA LEU A 113 -33.25 -14.41 -6.42
C LEU A 113 -34.35 -15.46 -6.53
N GLY A 114 -34.75 -15.80 -7.76
CA GLY A 114 -35.79 -16.82 -8.03
C GLY A 114 -37.21 -16.25 -8.17
N ILE A 115 -37.39 -14.93 -8.14
CA ILE A 115 -38.67 -14.28 -8.47
C ILE A 115 -38.74 -14.06 -9.99
N LYS A 116 -39.73 -14.70 -10.62
CA LYS A 116 -39.94 -14.69 -12.08
C LYS A 116 -39.99 -13.27 -12.66
N GLU A 117 -39.20 -13.05 -13.70
CA GLU A 117 -39.18 -11.81 -14.46
C GLU A 117 -40.30 -11.79 -15.50
N GLU A 118 -40.99 -10.66 -15.65
CA GLU A 118 -41.95 -10.48 -16.75
C GLU A 118 -41.36 -9.69 -17.91
N GLU A 119 -41.92 -9.90 -19.10
CA GLU A 119 -41.64 -9.07 -20.25
C GLU A 119 -41.97 -7.60 -19.95
N ASN A 120 -41.08 -6.70 -20.37
CA ASN A 120 -41.18 -5.25 -20.16
C ASN A 120 -41.48 -4.81 -18.70
N GLU A 121 -40.97 -5.55 -17.71
CA GLU A 121 -41.06 -5.21 -16.28
C GLU A 121 -40.35 -3.87 -15.98
N LYS A 122 -41.14 -2.88 -15.55
CA LYS A 122 -40.66 -1.57 -15.04
C LYS A 122 -40.44 -1.63 -13.53
N CYS A 123 -39.66 -0.70 -12.97
CA CYS A 123 -39.36 -0.65 -11.53
C CYS A 123 -40.62 -0.67 -10.64
N SER A 124 -41.68 0.06 -10.99
CA SER A 124 -42.93 0.04 -10.23
C SER A 124 -43.58 -1.35 -10.19
N LYS A 125 -43.57 -2.07 -11.31
CA LYS A 125 -44.04 -3.46 -11.36
C LYS A 125 -43.16 -4.39 -10.53
N THR A 126 -41.83 -4.18 -10.53
CA THR A 126 -40.91 -4.95 -9.68
C THR A 126 -41.25 -4.80 -8.20
N ALA A 127 -41.53 -3.57 -7.75
CA ALA A 127 -41.93 -3.29 -6.36
C ALA A 127 -43.24 -3.99 -6.01
N SER A 128 -44.29 -3.82 -6.82
CA SER A 128 -45.59 -4.47 -6.61
C SER A 128 -45.48 -5.99 -6.57
N LYS A 129 -44.71 -6.60 -7.48
CA LYS A 129 -44.47 -8.04 -7.47
C LYS A 129 -43.81 -8.52 -6.19
N LEU A 130 -42.77 -7.82 -5.75
CA LEU A 130 -42.08 -8.16 -4.52
C LEU A 130 -43.00 -8.01 -3.32
N ALA A 131 -43.82 -6.96 -3.28
CA ALA A 131 -44.80 -6.76 -2.22
C ALA A 131 -45.86 -7.87 -2.18
N THR A 132 -46.43 -8.24 -3.32
CA THR A 132 -47.36 -9.39 -3.42
C THR A 132 -46.70 -10.69 -2.97
N PHE A 133 -45.44 -10.90 -3.35
CA PHE A 133 -44.70 -12.07 -2.92
C PHE A 133 -44.50 -12.11 -1.40
N LEU A 134 -44.03 -11.00 -0.81
CA LEU A 134 -43.78 -10.89 0.63
C LEU A 134 -45.06 -10.97 1.47
N SER A 135 -46.17 -10.39 1.02
CA SER A 135 -47.46 -10.49 1.72
C SER A 135 -48.02 -11.91 1.72
N ASN A 136 -47.66 -12.73 0.73
CA ASN A 136 -48.08 -14.14 0.66
C ASN A 136 -47.20 -15.08 1.50
N ILE A 137 -46.07 -14.60 2.03
CA ILE A 137 -45.12 -15.42 2.81
C ILE A 137 -45.56 -15.57 4.26
N ASP A 138 -46.08 -14.49 4.84
CA ASP A 138 -46.55 -14.42 6.22
C ASP A 138 -47.91 -13.74 6.24
N ASN A 139 -48.93 -14.44 6.75
CA ASN A 139 -50.31 -13.93 6.84
C ASN A 139 -50.43 -12.67 7.73
N LYS A 140 -49.38 -12.30 8.46
CA LYS A 140 -49.29 -11.06 9.23
C LYS A 140 -48.81 -9.86 8.42
N VAL A 141 -48.36 -10.07 7.18
CA VAL A 141 -47.78 -9.04 6.33
C VAL A 141 -48.80 -8.59 5.30
N ASN A 142 -49.26 -7.33 5.41
CA ASN A 142 -50.14 -6.74 4.41
C ASN A 142 -49.32 -6.19 3.22
N TYR A 143 -49.85 -6.35 2.01
CA TYR A 143 -49.30 -5.79 0.78
C TYR A 143 -49.01 -4.28 0.89
N ASP A 144 -49.94 -3.51 1.45
CA ASP A 144 -49.81 -2.05 1.55
C ASP A 144 -48.68 -1.63 2.52
N ASP A 145 -48.48 -2.40 3.59
CA ASP A 145 -47.39 -2.19 4.53
C ASP A 145 -46.04 -2.47 3.85
N VAL A 146 -45.94 -3.56 3.09
CA VAL A 146 -44.73 -3.88 2.32
C VAL A 146 -44.43 -2.80 1.29
N MET A 147 -45.43 -2.32 0.56
CA MET A 147 -45.26 -1.25 -0.41
C MET A 147 -44.78 0.04 0.24
N THR A 148 -45.27 0.35 1.44
CA THR A 148 -44.84 1.51 2.23
C THR A 148 -43.39 1.36 2.72
N ASP A 149 -42.99 0.13 3.05
CA ASP A 149 -41.63 -0.18 3.49
C ASP A 149 -40.60 -0.19 2.36
N ILE A 150 -41.00 -0.28 1.09
CA ILE A 150 -40.09 -0.30 -0.07
C ILE A 150 -39.81 1.13 -0.54
N ASP A 151 -38.57 1.60 -0.33
CA ASP A 151 -38.09 2.87 -0.94
C ASP A 151 -37.94 2.71 -2.45
N ARG A 152 -37.34 1.58 -2.87
CA ARG A 152 -36.95 1.34 -4.26
C ARG A 152 -36.75 -0.14 -4.50
N ALA A 153 -37.36 -0.67 -5.56
CA ALA A 153 -37.07 -2.01 -6.07
C ALA A 153 -36.76 -1.96 -7.57
N HIS A 154 -35.73 -2.68 -7.99
CA HIS A 154 -35.33 -2.74 -9.40
C HIS A 154 -34.54 -4.02 -9.70
N ARG A 155 -34.45 -4.35 -10.99
CA ARG A 155 -33.52 -5.36 -11.50
C ARG A 155 -32.31 -4.66 -12.12
N PRO A 156 -31.11 -5.24 -12.08
CA PRO A 156 -29.91 -4.62 -12.63
C PRO A 156 -30.03 -4.45 -14.15
N ALA A 157 -29.53 -3.34 -14.69
CA ALA A 157 -29.47 -3.11 -16.13
C ALA A 157 -28.54 -4.16 -16.78
N GLY A 158 -28.99 -4.79 -17.87
CA GLY A 158 -28.24 -5.84 -18.54
C GLY A 158 -29.07 -6.50 -19.64
N ASN A 159 -28.40 -7.03 -20.65
CA ASN A 159 -29.04 -7.67 -21.79
C ASN A 159 -29.81 -8.90 -21.29
N ARG A 160 -31.15 -8.88 -21.45
CA ARG A 160 -31.96 -10.11 -21.39
C ARG A 160 -31.44 -11.17 -22.37
N ASN A 161 -30.66 -10.76 -23.37
CA ASN A 161 -30.21 -11.58 -24.49
C ASN A 161 -28.91 -12.36 -24.27
N ASP A 162 -28.11 -12.10 -23.21
CA ASP A 162 -27.00 -13.01 -22.84
C ASP A 162 -27.50 -14.38 -22.33
N ARG A 163 -28.83 -14.54 -22.24
CA ARG A 163 -29.54 -15.74 -21.78
C ARG A 163 -29.67 -16.86 -22.81
N ASN A 164 -29.26 -16.66 -24.06
CA ASN A 164 -29.28 -17.75 -25.05
C ASN A 164 -28.19 -18.81 -24.81
N ASN A 165 -27.25 -18.59 -23.89
CA ASN A 165 -26.28 -19.60 -23.48
C ASN A 165 -26.58 -20.13 -22.07
N ASN A 166 -27.44 -21.16 -22.04
CA ASN A 166 -27.47 -22.26 -21.09
C ASN A 166 -28.15 -22.17 -19.72
N ASN A 167 -28.77 -21.06 -19.29
CA ASN A 167 -29.64 -21.09 -18.10
C ASN A 167 -30.57 -19.86 -18.05
N ASN A 168 -31.84 -20.03 -18.41
CA ASN A 168 -32.91 -19.03 -18.35
C ASN A 168 -33.23 -18.59 -16.90
N LYS A 169 -32.27 -17.97 -16.21
CA LYS A 169 -32.38 -17.55 -14.81
C LYS A 169 -32.85 -16.11 -14.73
N ASP A 170 -33.89 -15.89 -13.93
CA ASP A 170 -34.42 -14.56 -13.64
C ASP A 170 -33.36 -13.66 -13.00
N ARG A 171 -33.30 -12.39 -13.39
CA ARG A 171 -32.39 -11.42 -12.77
C ARG A 171 -32.73 -11.23 -11.29
N PRO A 172 -31.75 -10.98 -10.41
CA PRO A 172 -32.08 -10.64 -9.03
C PRO A 172 -32.87 -9.33 -8.95
N ILE A 173 -33.70 -9.21 -7.92
CA ILE A 173 -34.33 -7.95 -7.53
C ILE A 173 -33.50 -7.35 -6.40
N PHE A 174 -33.03 -6.13 -6.60
CA PHE A 174 -32.44 -5.29 -5.57
C PHE A 174 -33.52 -4.41 -4.99
N VAL A 175 -33.79 -4.56 -3.70
CA VAL A 175 -34.76 -3.74 -2.99
C VAL A 175 -34.08 -3.01 -1.85
N GLN A 176 -34.36 -1.73 -1.73
CA GLN A 176 -34.01 -0.90 -0.60
C GLN A 176 -35.28 -0.64 0.19
N PHE A 177 -35.23 -0.92 1.48
CA PHE A 177 -36.31 -0.64 2.42
C PHE A 177 -36.11 0.70 3.10
N THR A 178 -37.18 1.28 3.62
CA THR A 178 -37.19 2.52 4.43
C THR A 178 -36.28 2.40 5.65
N SER A 179 -36.22 1.21 6.27
CA SER A 179 -35.45 0.95 7.47
C SER A 179 -34.72 -0.40 7.42
N TRP A 180 -33.59 -0.50 8.13
CA TRP A 180 -32.87 -1.76 8.30
C TRP A 180 -33.67 -2.80 9.09
N LYS A 181 -34.59 -2.35 9.95
CA LYS A 181 -35.47 -3.24 10.72
C LYS A 181 -36.49 -3.92 9.82
N SER A 182 -37.08 -3.18 8.87
CA SER A 182 -37.98 -3.73 7.86
C SER A 182 -37.23 -4.76 7.00
N ALA A 183 -36.02 -4.42 6.54
CA ALA A 183 -35.17 -5.37 5.80
C ALA A 183 -34.89 -6.66 6.60
N GLU A 184 -34.47 -6.56 7.87
CA GLU A 184 -34.23 -7.75 8.71
C GLU A 184 -35.51 -8.56 8.95
N TYR A 185 -36.64 -7.90 9.19
CA TYR A 185 -37.92 -8.56 9.36
C TYR A 185 -38.29 -9.41 8.13
N TYR A 186 -38.26 -8.83 6.92
CA TYR A 186 -38.58 -9.56 5.69
C TYR A 186 -37.55 -10.65 5.37
N PHE A 187 -36.27 -10.41 5.66
CA PHE A 187 -35.22 -11.43 5.53
C PHE A 187 -35.52 -12.64 6.43
N ASP A 188 -35.78 -12.42 7.71
CA ASP A 188 -36.05 -13.49 8.67
C ASP A 188 -37.35 -14.23 8.35
N SER A 189 -38.41 -13.51 7.98
CA SER A 189 -39.70 -14.10 7.56
C SER A 189 -39.52 -15.02 6.35
N LEU A 190 -38.78 -14.59 5.33
CA LEU A 190 -38.51 -15.43 4.16
C LEU A 190 -37.59 -16.62 4.49
N VAL A 191 -36.56 -16.44 5.32
CA VAL A 191 -35.71 -17.55 5.77
C VAL A 191 -36.52 -18.61 6.53
N GLN A 192 -37.46 -18.19 7.38
CA GLN A 192 -38.36 -19.09 8.10
C GLN A 192 -39.31 -19.82 7.15
N HIS A 193 -39.90 -19.10 6.19
CA HIS A 193 -40.77 -19.67 5.17
C HIS A 193 -40.04 -20.69 4.28
N ASN A 194 -38.84 -20.38 3.79
CA ASN A 194 -38.05 -21.34 3.01
C ASN A 194 -37.70 -22.61 3.80
N ARG A 195 -37.47 -22.49 5.13
CA ARG A 195 -37.26 -23.66 5.99
C ARG A 195 -38.53 -24.51 6.11
N SER A 196 -39.72 -23.92 6.12
CA SER A 196 -40.98 -24.68 6.14
C SER A 196 -41.24 -25.36 4.80
N LEU A 197 -41.01 -24.68 3.67
CA LEU A 197 -41.12 -25.26 2.32
C LEU A 197 -40.19 -26.47 2.14
N LYS A 198 -38.94 -26.38 2.60
CA LYS A 198 -37.98 -27.50 2.58
C LYS A 198 -38.47 -28.73 3.35
N ARG A 199 -39.18 -28.53 4.46
CA ARG A 199 -39.76 -29.65 5.22
C ARG A 199 -40.92 -30.32 4.48
N ASN A 200 -41.61 -29.56 3.63
CA ASN A 200 -42.81 -30.00 2.91
C ASN A 200 -42.54 -30.44 1.45
N ASN A 201 -41.28 -30.51 1.02
CA ASN A 201 -40.86 -30.92 -0.34
C ASN A 201 -41.52 -30.12 -1.50
N THR A 202 -41.82 -28.84 -1.31
CA THR A 202 -42.43 -27.96 -2.34
C THR A 202 -41.36 -27.10 -3.04
N SER A 203 -41.37 -27.05 -4.38
CA SER A 203 -40.18 -26.77 -5.21
C SER A 203 -40.00 -25.36 -5.80
N THR A 204 -40.21 -24.28 -5.04
CA THR A 204 -39.75 -22.95 -5.48
C THR A 204 -39.17 -22.16 -4.31
N GLU A 205 -37.87 -22.31 -4.10
CA GLU A 205 -37.12 -21.52 -3.11
C GLU A 205 -36.72 -20.18 -3.72
N VAL A 206 -37.21 -19.10 -3.12
CA VAL A 206 -36.70 -17.76 -3.38
C VAL A 206 -35.56 -17.50 -2.40
N TYR A 207 -34.38 -17.18 -2.91
CA TYR A 207 -33.23 -16.89 -2.07
C TYR A 207 -33.18 -15.39 -1.76
N VAL A 208 -32.77 -15.07 -0.54
CA VAL A 208 -32.56 -13.68 -0.10
C VAL A 208 -31.21 -13.55 0.59
N ASP A 209 -30.51 -12.46 0.34
CA ASP A 209 -29.31 -12.05 1.06
C ASP A 209 -29.29 -10.53 1.23
N HIS A 210 -28.48 -10.02 2.16
CA HIS A 210 -28.22 -8.58 2.21
C HIS A 210 -27.24 -8.18 1.10
N MET A 211 -27.29 -6.90 0.71
CA MET A 211 -26.22 -6.31 -0.07
C MET A 211 -25.07 -5.89 0.84
N TYR A 212 -23.83 -6.08 0.38
CA TYR A 212 -22.61 -5.81 1.15
C TYR A 212 -21.62 -5.01 0.33
N SER A 213 -20.71 -4.30 0.99
CA SER A 213 -19.55 -3.73 0.32
C SER A 213 -18.65 -4.83 -0.27
N PRO A 214 -17.77 -4.52 -1.25
CA PRO A 214 -16.84 -5.51 -1.79
C PRO A 214 -15.93 -6.14 -0.72
N LYS A 215 -15.46 -5.36 0.27
CA LYS A 215 -14.63 -5.85 1.38
C LYS A 215 -15.40 -6.86 2.24
N VAL A 216 -16.64 -6.54 2.64
CA VAL A 216 -17.49 -7.46 3.43
C VAL A 216 -17.89 -8.68 2.61
N THR A 217 -18.17 -8.52 1.32
CA THR A 217 -18.47 -9.64 0.40
C THR A 217 -17.31 -10.64 0.36
N ALA A 218 -16.07 -10.16 0.25
CA ALA A 218 -14.89 -11.02 0.28
C ALA A 218 -14.75 -11.77 1.61
N ARG A 219 -14.95 -11.08 2.74
CA ARG A 219 -14.91 -11.69 4.09
C ARG A 219 -16.00 -12.75 4.28
N ARG A 220 -17.22 -12.48 3.84
CA ARG A 220 -18.33 -13.46 3.85
C ARG A 220 -18.04 -14.68 2.99
N LYS A 221 -17.37 -14.51 1.85
CA LYS A 221 -16.93 -15.63 1.01
C LYS A 221 -15.94 -16.53 1.75
N ILE A 222 -14.96 -15.94 2.46
CA ILE A 222 -14.02 -16.68 3.30
C ILE A 222 -14.77 -17.42 4.42
N ALA A 223 -15.66 -16.75 5.16
CA ALA A 223 -16.47 -17.37 6.21
C ALA A 223 -17.32 -18.53 5.69
N SER A 224 -17.89 -18.38 4.49
CA SER A 224 -18.71 -19.40 3.84
C SER A 224 -17.88 -20.61 3.39
N ASN A 225 -16.65 -20.38 2.91
CA ASN A 225 -15.73 -21.46 2.57
C ASN A 225 -15.29 -22.22 3.82
N LEU A 226 -14.90 -21.54 4.89
CA LEU A 226 -14.55 -22.19 6.16
C LEU A 226 -15.72 -23.02 6.69
N ARG A 227 -16.94 -22.50 6.64
CA ARG A 227 -18.14 -23.25 7.02
C ARG A 227 -18.27 -24.55 6.22
N LYS A 228 -18.06 -24.52 4.90
CA LYS A 228 -18.13 -25.72 4.05
C LYS A 228 -17.05 -26.72 4.44
N GLU A 229 -15.81 -26.28 4.64
CA GLU A 229 -14.71 -27.13 5.06
C GLU A 229 -15.01 -27.84 6.40
N ILE A 230 -15.57 -27.12 7.37
CA ILE A 230 -15.96 -27.71 8.67
C ILE A 230 -17.05 -28.78 8.48
N GLN A 231 -18.04 -28.52 7.62
CA GLN A 231 -19.10 -29.48 7.31
C GLN A 231 -18.57 -30.72 6.59
N GLU A 232 -17.65 -30.55 5.63
CA GLU A 232 -17.02 -31.63 4.87
C GLU A 232 -16.13 -32.52 5.75
N ARG A 233 -15.55 -31.98 6.81
CA ARG A 233 -14.80 -32.76 7.84
C ARG A 233 -15.71 -33.60 8.74
N GLY A 234 -17.03 -33.58 8.53
CA GLY A 234 -18.00 -34.35 9.31
C GLY A 234 -18.39 -33.69 10.63
N ASP A 235 -17.96 -32.46 10.89
CA ASP A 235 -18.42 -31.69 12.04
C ASP A 235 -19.84 -31.21 11.73
N ASN A 236 -20.85 -31.95 12.18
CA ASN A 236 -22.29 -31.70 11.95
C ASN A 236 -22.81 -30.45 12.70
N ALA A 237 -21.93 -29.50 12.99
CA ALA A 237 -22.25 -28.25 13.64
C ALA A 237 -23.21 -27.43 12.78
N LYS A 238 -24.34 -27.03 13.37
CA LYS A 238 -25.25 -26.06 12.74
C LYS A 238 -24.54 -24.70 12.72
N MET A 239 -24.17 -24.22 11.55
CA MET A 239 -23.46 -22.94 11.38
C MET A 239 -24.10 -22.07 10.30
N TYR A 240 -23.99 -20.75 10.44
CA TYR A 240 -24.41 -19.78 9.43
C TYR A 240 -23.57 -18.50 9.52
N VAL A 241 -23.56 -17.69 8.46
CA VAL A 241 -22.81 -16.43 8.41
C VAL A 241 -23.77 -15.26 8.68
N LYS A 242 -23.67 -14.65 9.87
CA LYS A 242 -24.41 -13.46 10.28
C LYS A 242 -23.80 -12.20 9.66
N TYR A 243 -24.62 -11.18 9.47
CA TYR A 243 -24.17 -9.83 9.11
C TYR A 243 -23.16 -9.27 10.15
N PRO A 244 -22.11 -8.54 9.72
CA PRO A 244 -21.68 -8.37 8.33
C PRO A 244 -20.93 -9.62 7.81
N ALA A 245 -20.02 -10.19 8.59
CA ALA A 245 -19.25 -11.38 8.20
C ALA A 245 -18.84 -12.25 9.42
N ILE A 246 -19.80 -12.56 10.29
CA ILE A 246 -19.54 -13.34 11.51
C ILE A 246 -20.03 -14.77 11.31
N LEU A 247 -19.13 -15.75 11.39
CA LEU A 247 -19.50 -17.15 11.39
C LEU A 247 -20.05 -17.52 12.78
N MET A 248 -21.31 -17.94 12.81
CA MET A 248 -22.02 -18.35 14.02
C MET A 248 -22.07 -19.88 14.10
N LYS A 249 -21.82 -20.44 15.29
CA LYS A 249 -21.93 -21.88 15.58
C LYS A 249 -23.02 -22.11 16.62
N TYR A 250 -23.87 -23.12 16.41
CA TYR A 250 -24.85 -23.52 17.41
C TYR A 250 -24.16 -24.25 18.55
N ASP A 251 -24.37 -23.73 19.75
CA ASP A 251 -23.94 -24.36 20.99
C ASP A 251 -25.10 -25.18 21.55
N THR A 252 -24.87 -26.49 21.72
CA THR A 252 -25.89 -27.44 22.21
C THR A 252 -26.17 -27.26 23.70
N GLN A 253 -25.18 -26.85 24.50
CA GLN A 253 -25.33 -26.61 25.94
C GLN A 253 -26.12 -25.32 26.18
N ALA A 254 -25.73 -24.25 25.49
CA ALA A 254 -26.40 -22.95 25.62
C ALA A 254 -27.70 -22.85 24.81
N LYS A 255 -28.00 -23.84 23.97
CA LYS A 255 -29.17 -23.91 23.06
C LYS A 255 -29.32 -22.66 22.17
N LYS A 256 -28.22 -21.99 21.84
CA LYS A 256 -28.21 -20.76 21.04
C LYS A 256 -27.02 -20.72 20.10
N TYR A 257 -27.08 -19.85 19.09
CA TYR A 257 -25.94 -19.58 18.23
C TYR A 257 -25.00 -18.57 18.88
N LEU A 258 -23.71 -18.90 18.90
CA LEU A 258 -22.64 -18.05 19.43
C LEU A 258 -21.67 -17.67 18.30
N PRO A 259 -21.01 -16.49 18.39
CA PRO A 259 -19.93 -16.13 17.48
C PRO A 259 -18.82 -17.17 17.58
N PHE A 260 -18.43 -17.73 16.43
CA PHE A 260 -17.31 -18.65 16.31
C PHE A 260 -16.06 -17.92 15.81
N GLN A 261 -16.20 -17.14 14.74
CA GLN A 261 -15.12 -16.34 14.16
C GLN A 261 -15.65 -15.13 13.39
N GLU A 262 -14.97 -14.00 13.51
CA GLU A 262 -15.21 -12.78 12.72
C GLU A 262 -14.16 -12.66 11.61
N PHE A 263 -14.58 -12.15 10.44
CA PHE A 263 -13.77 -12.02 9.23
C PHE A 263 -13.74 -10.57 8.72
#